data_AF-A0A6N6MP12-F1
#
_entry.id   AF-A0A6N6MP12-F1
#
_cell.length_a   1.000
_cell.length_b   1.000
_cell.length_c   1.000
_cell.angle_alpha   90.00
_cell.angle_beta   90.00
_cell.angle_gamma   90.00
#
_symmetry.space_group_name_H-M   'P 1'
#
loop_
_entity.id
_entity.type
_entity.pdbx_description
1 polymer ?
#
loop_
_entity_poly.entity_id
_entity_poly.type
_entity_poly.pdbx_seq_one_letter_code
_entity_poly.pdbx_strand_id
1 'polypeptide(L)' 'MQHFIADPTSDEIRQRAYEIWERRHQPEGYEAEFWFQAERELKAERLHEDGSNGGGDPKSGAGSDCAR' A
#
# COMPACT_ATOMS: atom_id res chain seq x y z
N MET A 1 20.95 -4.40 -7.76
CA MET A 1 20.73 -3.19 -8.57
C MET A 1 19.68 -2.35 -7.86
N GLN A 2 19.80 -1.04 -7.93
CA GLN A 2 19.34 -0.10 -6.91
C GLN A 2 17.81 -0.17 -6.74
N HIS A 3 17.33 -0.50 -5.54
CA HIS A 3 15.98 -0.13 -5.11
C HIS A 3 16.00 1.40 -4.97
N PHE A 4 15.88 2.07 -6.11
CA PHE A 4 15.39 3.44 -6.14
C PHE A 4 14.03 3.36 -5.49
N ILE A 5 13.84 4.02 -4.35
CA ILE A 5 12.53 4.18 -3.72
C ILE A 5 11.62 4.70 -4.82
N ALA A 6 10.90 3.79 -5.49
CA ALA A 6 10.18 4.13 -6.69
C ALA A 6 9.07 5.05 -6.21
N ASP A 7 9.11 6.30 -6.65
CA ASP A 7 8.07 7.25 -6.30
C ASP A 7 6.72 6.59 -6.61
N PRO A 8 5.76 6.64 -5.68
CA PRO A 8 4.45 6.03 -5.89
C PRO A 8 3.88 6.46 -7.23
N THR A 9 3.49 5.47 -8.03
CA THR A 9 2.91 5.78 -9.33
C THR A 9 1.57 6.47 -9.11
N SER A 10 1.20 7.38 -10.01
CA SER A 10 -0.05 8.13 -9.88
C SER A 10 -1.29 7.24 -9.82
N ASP A 11 -1.23 6.01 -10.37
CA ASP A 11 -2.33 5.04 -10.29
C ASP A 11 -2.49 4.47 -8.87
N GLU A 12 -1.38 4.14 -8.19
CA GLU A 12 -1.40 3.68 -6.80
C GLU A 12 -1.93 4.78 -5.86
N ILE A 13 -1.45 6.02 -6.03
CA ILE A 13 -1.93 7.17 -5.25
C ILE A 13 -3.42 7.36 -5.46
N ARG A 14 -3.89 7.26 -6.71
CA ARG A 14 -5.30 7.40 -7.05
C ARG A 14 -6.13 6.32 -6.37
N GLN A 15 -5.72 5.06 -6.43
CA GLN A 15 -6.45 3.95 -5.82
C GLN A 15 -6.57 4.14 -4.30
N ARG A 16 -5.47 4.50 -3.63
CA ARG A 16 -5.49 4.80 -2.20
C ARG A 16 -6.34 6.02 -1.85
N ALA A 17 -6.26 7.08 -2.65
CA ALA A 17 -7.08 8.27 -2.45
C ALA A 17 -8.58 7.95 -2.57
N TYR A 18 -8.98 7.12 -3.55
CA TYR A 18 -10.37 6.67 -3.69
C TYR A 18 -10.87 5.87 -2.49
N GLU A 19 -10.06 4.94 -1.96
CA GLU A 19 -10.44 4.17 -0.76
C GLU A 19 -10.68 5.09 0.46
N ILE A 20 -9.81 6.10 0.65
CA ILE A 20 -9.97 7.08 1.74
C ILE A 20 -11.23 7.93 1.51
N TRP A 21 -11.48 8.33 0.27
CA TRP A 21 -12.62 9.15 -0.13
C TRP A 21 -13.96 8.41 0.04
N GLU A 22 -14.04 7.14 -0.34
CA GLU A 22 -15.22 6.29 -0.12
C GLU A 22 -15.53 6.12 1.37
N ARG A 23 -14.50 5.86 2.19
CA ARG A 23 -14.65 5.74 3.65
C ARG A 23 -15.10 7.03 4.33
N ARG A 24 -14.83 8.19 3.72
CA ARG A 24 -15.17 9.52 4.25
C ARG A 24 -16.53 10.03 3.74
N HIS A 25 -17.29 9.22 2.99
CA HIS A 25 -18.57 9.59 2.37
C HIS A 25 -18.48 10.72 1.35
N GLN A 26 -17.37 10.78 0.61
CA GLN A 26 -17.22 11.68 -0.55
C GLN A 26 -17.48 13.17 -0.26
N PRO A 27 -16.76 13.79 0.68
CA PRO A 27 -16.90 15.23 0.90
C PRO A 27 -16.39 15.98 -0.34
N GLU A 28 -17.25 16.79 -0.94
CA GLU A 28 -16.92 17.61 -2.11
C GLU A 28 -15.84 18.63 -1.75
N GLY A 29 -14.81 18.75 -2.59
CA GLY A 29 -13.73 19.75 -2.43
C GLY A 29 -12.50 19.31 -1.63
N TYR A 30 -12.41 18.04 -1.17
CA TYR A 30 -11.25 17.53 -0.42
C TYR A 30 -10.40 16.50 -1.20
N GLU A 31 -10.65 16.33 -2.50
CA GLU A 31 -9.96 15.35 -3.35
C GLU A 31 -8.43 15.52 -3.34
N ALA A 32 -7.95 16.77 -3.38
CA ALA A 32 -6.52 17.07 -3.32
C ALA A 32 -5.89 16.64 -1.97
N GLU A 33 -6.57 16.88 -0.86
CA GLU A 33 -6.12 16.48 0.48
C GLU A 33 -5.99 14.95 0.57
N PHE A 34 -6.97 14.22 0.04
CA PHE A 34 -6.92 12.76 -0.02
C PHE A 34 -5.82 12.23 -0.92
N TRP A 35 -5.54 12.92 -2.04
CA TRP A 35 -4.43 12.60 -2.92
C TRP A 35 -3.08 12.74 -2.19
N PHE A 36 -2.84 13.87 -1.52
CA PHE A 36 -1.61 14.07 -0.74
C PHE A 36 -1.50 13.11 0.44
N GLN A 37 -2.63 12.76 1.07
CA GLN A 37 -2.64 11.79 2.16
C GLN A 37 -2.26 10.40 1.67
N ALA A 38 -2.83 9.95 0.55
CA ALA A 38 -2.49 8.67 -0.08
C ALA A 38 -1.01 8.60 -0.50
N GLU A 39 -0.48 9.67 -1.11
CA GLU A 39 0.93 9.75 -1.49
C GLU A 39 1.86 9.61 -0.27
N ARG A 40 1.53 10.28 0.84
CA ARG A 40 2.29 10.19 2.09
C ARG A 40 2.27 8.79 2.69
N GLU A 41 1.12 8.12 2.67
CA GLU A 41 0.96 6.75 3.19
C GLU A 41 1.80 5.77 2.36
N LEU A 42 1.67 5.80 1.03
CA LEU A 42 2.44 4.93 0.12
C LEU A 42 3.94 5.18 0.18
N LYS A 43 4.35 6.44 0.35
CA LYS A 43 5.76 6.79 0.50
C LYS A 43 6.32 6.30 1.82
N ALA A 44 5.54 6.39 2.90
CA ALA A 44 5.94 5.88 4.21
C ALA A 44 6.03 4.35 4.23
N GLU A 45 5.06 3.63 3.65
CA GLU A 45 5.10 2.17 3.49
C GLU A 45 6.35 1.72 2.73
N ARG A 46 6.63 2.31 1.55
CA ARG A 46 7.84 1.97 0.78
C ARG A 46 9.15 2.31 1.47
N LEU A 47 9.17 3.39 2.27
CA LEU A 47 10.35 3.73 3.08
C LEU A 47 10.59 2.68 4.18
N HIS A 48 9.52 2.07 4.69
CA HIS A 48 9.56 1.04 5.72
C HIS A 48 9.87 -0.35 5.13
N GLU A 49 9.48 -0.61 3.88
CA GLU A 49 9.77 -1.87 3.17
C GLU A 49 11.25 -2.05 2.78
N ASP A 50 12.01 -0.97 2.55
CA ASP A 50 13.46 -1.04 2.29
C ASP A 50 14.25 -1.59 3.52
N GLY A 51 13.71 -1.43 4.73
CA GLY A 51 14.31 -1.97 5.96
C GLY A 51 13.82 -3.37 6.36
N SER A 52 12.76 -3.89 5.74
CA SER A 52 12.20 -5.20 6.05
C SER A 52 11.29 -5.68 4.92
N ASN A 53 11.83 -6.54 4.06
CA ASN A 53 11.10 -7.65 3.43
C ASN A 53 9.78 -7.24 2.73
N GLY A 54 9.89 -6.87 1.46
CA GLY A 54 8.75 -6.42 0.67
C GLY A 54 7.65 -7.45 0.44
N GLY A 55 6.48 -6.92 0.08
CA GLY A 55 5.58 -7.50 -0.90
C GLY A 55 4.85 -8.78 -0.49
N GLY A 56 3.55 -8.64 -0.26
CA GLY A 56 2.66 -9.71 0.15
C GLY A 56 2.61 -10.95 -0.76
N ASP A 57 2.27 -12.06 -0.08
CA ASP A 57 1.41 -13.17 -0.50
C ASP A 57 1.87 -14.05 -1.70
N PRO A 58 1.85 -15.40 -1.59
CA PRO A 58 0.60 -16.11 -1.30
C PRO A 58 0.74 -17.43 -0.49
N LYS A 59 -0.39 -17.87 0.08
CA LYS A 59 -0.69 -19.23 0.59
C LYS A 59 0.47 -20.26 0.46
N SER A 60 1.22 -20.50 1.53
CA SER A 60 2.07 -21.69 1.64
C SER A 60 1.44 -22.67 2.62
N GLY A 61 0.97 -23.79 2.08
CA GLY A 61 0.43 -24.90 2.85
C GLY A 61 1.52 -25.55 3.70
N ALA A 62 1.25 -25.72 4.98
CA ALA A 62 1.72 -26.86 5.75
C ALA A 62 0.51 -27.81 5.85
N GLY A 63 0.51 -29.03 5.31
CA GLY A 63 1.65 -29.93 5.32
C GLY A 63 1.97 -30.27 6.77
N SER A 64 1.00 -30.87 7.47
CA SER A 64 1.29 -31.60 8.70
C SER A 64 0.97 -33.06 8.43
N ASP A 65 1.95 -33.73 7.84
CA ASP A 65 2.08 -35.18 7.85
C ASP A 65 2.49 -35.69 9.26
N CYS A 66 2.01 -36.90 9.57
CA CYS A 66 2.63 -37.92 10.43
C CYS A 66 2.93 -37.59 11.92
N ALA A 67 1.99 -37.94 12.82
CA ALA A 67 2.20 -38.89 13.93
C ALA A 67 0.99 -38.96 14.90
N ARG A 68 0.10 -39.96 14.73
CA ARG A 68 -0.25 -40.96 15.75
C ARG A 68 -1.36 -41.91 15.26
#